data_AF-A0AA44U9T0-F1
#
_entry.id   AF-A0AA44U9T0-F1
#
_cell.length_a   1.000
_cell.length_b   1.000
_cell.length_c   1.000
_cell.angle_alpha   90.00
_cell.angle_beta   90.00
_cell.angle_gamma   90.00
#
_symmetry.space_group_name_H-M   'P 1'
#
loop_
_entity.id
_entity.type
_entity.pdbx_description
1 polymer ?
#
loop_
_entity_poly.entity_id
_entity_poly.type
_entity_poly.pdbx_seq_one_letter_code
_entity_poly.pdbx_strand_id
1 'polypeptide(L)'
;MKTYAQALYTAALLTACSPAADSNHPSGQNAPANTESDGKNITLLNASYDVTRYFYKEYNHLFIKTYQSEHPGTSVSIQQSHGGFSKQALSVANGLQADVVTMNQSSDIDLLEKKDW
;
A
#
# COMPACT_ATOMS: atom_id res chain seq x y z
N MET A 1 42.08 1.68 25.31
CA MET A 1 43.04 0.59 25.04
C MET A 1 43.25 -0.21 26.32
N LYS A 2 42.63 -1.39 26.44
CA LYS A 2 43.05 -2.50 27.32
C LYS A 2 42.52 -3.80 26.69
N THR A 3 43.44 -4.56 26.16
CA THR A 3 43.35 -5.93 25.64
C THR A 3 43.35 -6.95 26.80
N TYR A 4 43.39 -8.25 26.45
CA TYR A 4 43.60 -9.45 27.29
C TYR A 4 42.29 -10.15 27.72
N ALA A 5 42.12 -11.47 27.62
CA ALA A 5 42.94 -12.53 27.07
C ALA A 5 42.04 -13.76 26.83
N GLN A 6 42.51 -14.63 25.96
CA GLN A 6 41.89 -15.89 25.59
C GLN A 6 41.78 -16.85 26.76
N ALA A 7 40.71 -17.65 26.77
CA ALA A 7 40.73 -18.97 27.38
C ALA A 7 39.86 -19.91 26.51
N LEU A 8 40.54 -20.58 25.60
CA LEU A 8 40.06 -21.78 24.92
C LEU A 8 39.90 -22.86 25.99
N TYR A 9 38.70 -23.40 26.16
CA TYR A 9 38.51 -24.70 26.78
C TYR A 9 37.83 -25.64 25.80
N THR A 10 38.46 -26.80 25.69
CA THR A 10 38.29 -27.87 24.73
C THR A 10 36.96 -28.61 24.85
N ALA A 11 36.58 -29.20 23.73
CA ALA A 11 35.36 -29.91 23.41
C ALA A 11 35.07 -31.16 24.27
N ALA A 12 33.78 -31.50 24.35
CA ALA A 12 33.31 -32.89 24.42
C ALA A 12 32.12 -33.04 23.46
N LEU A 13 32.33 -33.76 22.36
CA LEU A 13 31.29 -34.21 21.43
C LEU A 13 30.63 -35.46 22.00
N LEU A 14 29.32 -35.43 22.18
CA LEU A 14 28.48 -36.63 22.27
C LEU A 14 27.42 -36.53 21.19
N THR A 15 27.70 -37.22 20.09
CA THR A 15 26.74 -37.51 19.03
C THR A 15 25.79 -38.57 19.55
N ALA A 16 24.52 -38.21 19.76
CA ALA A 16 23.44 -39.18 19.92
C ALA A 16 22.34 -38.83 18.90
N CYS A 17 22.04 -39.79 18.03
CA CYS A 17 21.17 -39.68 16.88
C CYS A 17 19.72 -39.37 17.24
N SER A 18 19.14 -38.41 16.50
CA SER A 18 17.69 -38.21 16.38
C SER A 18 17.00 -39.40 15.71
N PRO A 19 15.69 -39.55 15.95
CA PRO A 19 14.72 -39.60 14.86
C PRO A 19 13.96 -38.26 14.82
N ALA A 20 13.65 -37.84 13.59
CA ALA A 20 13.10 -36.53 13.26
C ALA A 20 11.68 -36.27 13.78
N ALA A 21 11.45 -34.97 14.05
CA ALA A 21 10.27 -34.13 13.83
C ALA A 21 8.96 -34.46 14.58
N ASP A 22 8.27 -33.54 15.26
CA ASP A 22 8.20 -32.07 15.10
C ASP A 22 7.93 -31.38 16.47
N SER A 23 8.60 -30.26 16.74
CA SER A 23 8.60 -29.48 17.99
C SER A 23 7.28 -28.72 18.20
N ASN A 24 6.58 -28.78 19.35
CA ASN A 24 6.90 -28.30 20.71
C ASN A 24 7.03 -26.75 20.87
N HIS A 25 6.03 -26.19 21.56
CA HIS A 25 5.95 -25.07 22.55
C HIS A 25 7.29 -24.36 22.97
N PRO A 26 7.38 -23.04 23.36
CA PRO A 26 6.64 -22.49 24.52
C PRO A 26 6.38 -20.96 24.65
N SER A 27 5.59 -20.66 25.68
CA SER A 27 5.39 -19.40 26.42
C SER A 27 6.58 -18.44 26.53
N GLY A 28 6.27 -17.13 26.39
CA GLY A 28 6.97 -16.06 27.11
C GLY A 28 7.93 -15.20 26.30
N GLN A 29 7.40 -14.35 25.41
CA GLN A 29 8.09 -13.16 24.93
C GLN A 29 7.10 -12.00 24.90
N ASN A 30 7.26 -11.02 25.80
CA ASN A 30 6.70 -9.69 25.63
C ASN A 30 7.39 -9.08 24.42
N ALA A 31 6.87 -9.37 23.23
CA ALA A 31 7.16 -8.63 22.02
C ALA A 31 6.74 -7.17 22.26
N PRO A 32 7.50 -6.16 21.80
CA PRO A 32 7.00 -4.81 21.79
C PRO A 32 5.67 -4.86 21.03
N ALA A 33 4.60 -4.43 21.70
CA ALA A 33 3.34 -4.18 21.03
C ALA A 33 3.68 -3.32 19.83
N ASN A 34 3.52 -3.88 18.62
CA ASN A 34 3.49 -3.05 17.43
C ASN A 34 2.36 -2.07 17.72
N THR A 35 2.73 -0.83 18.01
CA THR A 35 1.80 0.27 18.04
C THR A 35 1.23 0.33 16.63
N GLU A 36 0.12 -0.38 16.42
CA GLU A 36 -0.76 -0.15 15.29
C GLU A 36 -1.17 1.31 15.44
N SER A 37 -0.42 2.19 14.77
CA SER A 37 -0.87 3.54 14.54
C SER A 37 -2.25 3.39 13.90
N ASP A 38 -3.29 3.85 14.60
CA ASP A 38 -4.66 3.97 14.10
C ASP A 38 -4.67 5.01 12.96
N GLY A 39 -3.97 4.65 11.89
CA GLY A 39 -3.68 5.50 10.78
C GLY A 39 -4.75 5.30 9.73
N LYS A 40 -5.37 6.39 9.30
CA LYS A 40 -6.42 6.34 8.27
C LYS A 40 -5.79 5.97 6.94
N ASN A 41 -6.08 4.77 6.43
CA ASN A 41 -5.66 4.35 5.09
C ASN A 41 -6.74 4.74 4.06
N ILE A 42 -6.38 5.53 3.06
CA ILE A 42 -7.26 6.01 1.99
C ILE A 42 -6.71 5.49 0.67
N THR A 43 -7.54 4.80 -0.09
CA THR A 43 -7.24 4.42 -1.47
C THR A 43 -8.24 5.09 -2.38
N LEU A 44 -7.76 5.75 -3.43
CA LEU A 44 -8.59 6.41 -4.43
C LEU A 44 -8.30 5.83 -5.81
N LEU A 45 -9.33 5.59 -6.60
CA LEU A 45 -9.21 5.34 -8.04
C LEU A 45 -9.62 6.61 -8.82
N ASN A 46 -8.66 7.17 -9.55
CA ASN A 46 -8.92 8.19 -10.56
C ASN A 46 -9.11 7.53 -11.94
N ALA A 47 -10.33 7.55 -12.47
CA ALA A 47 -10.59 7.23 -13.86
C ALA A 47 -10.44 8.49 -14.73
N SER A 48 -9.39 8.51 -15.55
CA SER A 48 -9.03 9.65 -16.39
C SER A 48 -8.82 9.26 -17.85
N TYR A 49 -8.55 10.23 -18.73
CA TYR A 49 -8.26 10.03 -20.15
C TYR A 49 -6.76 9.99 -20.46
N ASP A 50 -6.37 9.38 -21.59
CA ASP A 50 -4.98 9.02 -21.90
C ASP A 50 -3.98 10.18 -21.88
N VAL A 51 -4.38 11.37 -22.36
CA VAL A 51 -3.50 12.55 -22.43
C VAL A 51 -2.98 12.99 -21.05
N THR A 52 -3.70 12.64 -19.98
CA THR A 52 -3.33 13.04 -18.60
C THR A 52 -2.43 12.05 -17.87
N ARG A 53 -2.02 10.95 -18.49
CA ARG A 53 -1.26 9.87 -17.83
C ARG A 53 0.01 10.38 -17.15
N TYR A 54 0.81 11.16 -17.87
CA TYR A 54 2.05 11.72 -17.35
C TYR A 54 1.80 12.83 -16.33
N PHE A 55 0.75 13.63 -16.54
CA PHE A 55 0.36 14.67 -15.58
C PHE A 55 0.06 14.06 -14.20
N TYR A 56 -0.82 13.05 -14.14
CA TYR A 56 -1.19 12.45 -12.86
C TYR A 56 -0.09 11.58 -12.24
N LYS A 57 0.85 11.04 -13.03
CA LYS A 57 2.03 10.37 -12.48
C LYS A 57 2.83 11.31 -11.57
N GLU A 58 3.05 12.54 -12.01
CA GLU A 58 3.81 13.54 -11.25
C GLU A 58 2.95 14.22 -10.20
N TYR A 59 1.72 14.62 -10.55
CA TYR A 59 0.80 15.32 -9.66
C TYR A 59 0.40 14.47 -8.45
N ASN A 60 0.10 13.18 -8.64
CA ASN A 60 -0.33 12.32 -7.53
C ASN A 60 0.76 12.18 -6.47
N HIS A 61 2.03 12.09 -6.88
CA HIS A 61 3.14 12.02 -5.93
C HIS A 61 3.24 13.29 -5.08
N LEU A 62 3.08 14.47 -5.70
CA LEU A 62 3.06 15.73 -4.97
C LEU A 62 1.83 15.83 -4.05
N PHE A 63 0.65 15.46 -4.55
CA PHE A 63 -0.59 15.49 -3.77
C PHE A 63 -0.48 14.60 -2.53
N ILE A 64 -0.05 13.34 -2.69
CA ILE A 64 0.11 12.39 -1.59
C ILE A 64 1.07 12.95 -0.54
N LYS A 65 2.26 13.42 -0.97
CA LYS A 65 3.25 14.01 -0.07
C LYS A 65 2.68 15.18 0.72
N THR A 66 2.03 16.13 0.04
CA THR A 66 1.46 17.32 0.68
C THR A 66 0.33 16.95 1.62
N TYR A 67 -0.62 16.13 1.16
CA TYR A 67 -1.79 15.76 1.94
C TYR A 67 -1.41 15.00 3.22
N GLN A 68 -0.46 14.07 3.16
CA GLN A 68 0.01 13.34 4.34
C GLN A 68 0.78 14.23 5.31
N SER A 69 1.50 15.24 4.82
CA SER A 69 2.16 16.24 5.66
C SER A 69 1.14 17.11 6.40
N GLU A 70 0.01 17.44 5.76
CA GLU A 70 -1.07 18.23 6.33
C GLU A 70 -1.99 17.39 7.25
N HIS A 71 -2.05 16.08 7.02
CA HIS A 71 -2.90 15.13 7.75
C HIS A 71 -2.07 14.00 8.36
N PRO A 72 -1.31 14.27 9.45
CA PRO A 72 -0.49 13.26 10.11
C PRO A 72 -1.30 12.03 10.52
N GLY A 73 -0.71 10.85 10.35
CA GLY A 73 -1.39 9.58 10.60
C GLY A 73 -2.28 9.11 9.44
N THR A 74 -2.38 9.85 8.33
CA THR A 74 -3.09 9.37 7.14
C THR A 74 -2.12 8.75 6.12
N SER A 75 -2.51 7.61 5.56
CA SER A 75 -1.84 6.96 4.43
C SER A 75 -2.71 7.08 3.20
N VAL A 76 -2.19 7.64 2.09
CA VAL A 76 -2.96 7.81 0.85
C VAL A 76 -2.31 7.05 -0.30
N SER A 77 -3.11 6.28 -1.02
CA SER A 77 -2.74 5.60 -2.27
C SER A 77 -3.68 6.04 -3.38
N ILE A 78 -3.13 6.40 -4.55
CA ILE A 78 -3.93 6.79 -5.72
C ILE A 78 -3.64 5.83 -6.87
N GLN A 79 -4.67 5.10 -7.26
CA GLN A 79 -4.71 4.27 -8.45
C GLN A 79 -5.22 5.08 -9.65
N GLN A 80 -4.77 4.71 -10.83
CA GLN A 80 -5.10 5.41 -12.07
C GLN A 80 -5.60 4.45 -13.13
N SER A 81 -6.73 4.79 -13.75
CA SER A 81 -7.22 4.18 -14.97
C SER A 81 -7.16 5.20 -16.10
N HIS A 82 -6.68 4.78 -17.28
CA HIS A 82 -6.53 5.65 -18.45
C HIS A 82 -6.98 4.94 -19.72
N GLY A 83 -7.71 5.67 -20.56
CA GLY A 83 -8.12 5.26 -21.90
C GLY A 83 -8.75 6.42 -22.66
N GLY A 84 -9.50 6.13 -23.72
CA GLY A 84 -10.32 7.13 -24.39
C GLY A 84 -11.38 7.71 -23.43
N PHE A 85 -11.60 9.03 -23.46
CA PHE A 85 -12.44 9.73 -22.47
C PHE A 85 -13.87 9.15 -22.37
N SER A 86 -14.58 8.96 -23.48
CA SER A 86 -15.92 8.37 -23.44
C SER A 86 -15.91 6.90 -23.06
N LYS A 87 -14.83 6.15 -23.36
CA LYS A 87 -14.70 4.76 -22.90
C LYS A 87 -14.52 4.69 -21.39
N GLN A 88 -13.81 5.64 -20.80
CA GLN A 88 -13.61 5.71 -19.35
C GLN A 88 -14.91 6.05 -18.64
N ALA A 89 -15.67 7.04 -19.14
CA ALA A 89 -17.00 7.32 -18.63
C ALA A 89 -17.95 6.11 -18.76
N LEU A 90 -17.96 5.44 -19.91
CA LEU A 90 -18.73 4.20 -20.08
C LEU A 90 -18.26 3.09 -19.14
N SER A 91 -16.97 2.96 -18.86
CA SER A 91 -16.44 1.97 -17.92
C SER A 91 -16.99 2.20 -16.50
N VAL A 92 -17.00 3.46 -16.04
CA VAL A 92 -17.58 3.85 -14.75
C VAL A 92 -19.09 3.61 -14.73
N ALA A 93 -19.81 4.02 -15.78
CA ALA A 93 -21.25 3.77 -15.91
C ALA A 93 -21.61 2.28 -15.89
N ASN A 94 -20.68 1.41 -16.31
CA ASN A 94 -20.83 -0.05 -16.33
C ASN A 94 -20.23 -0.76 -15.11
N GLY A 95 -19.84 -0.03 -14.07
CA GLY A 95 -19.48 -0.61 -12.76
C GLY A 95 -18.01 -0.53 -12.38
N LEU A 96 -17.16 0.20 -13.11
CA LEU A 96 -15.86 0.59 -12.58
C LEU A 96 -16.05 1.55 -11.40
N GLN A 97 -15.66 1.11 -10.20
CA GLN A 97 -15.77 1.86 -8.95
C GLN A 97 -14.68 2.93 -8.85
N ALA A 98 -14.80 4.00 -9.63
CA ALA A 98 -13.93 5.17 -9.53
C ALA A 98 -14.43 6.12 -8.44
N ASP A 99 -13.53 6.57 -7.57
CA ASP A 99 -13.84 7.59 -6.57
C ASP A 99 -13.88 8.98 -7.18
N VAL A 100 -13.02 9.21 -8.18
CA VAL A 100 -12.91 10.47 -8.90
C VAL A 100 -12.85 10.18 -10.39
N VAL A 101 -13.57 10.99 -11.16
CA VAL A 101 -13.49 11.01 -12.63
C VAL A 101 -12.93 12.35 -13.09
N THR A 102 -11.93 12.31 -13.97
CA THR A 102 -11.38 13.53 -14.58
C THR A 102 -11.48 13.42 -16.09
N MET A 103 -12.46 14.12 -16.67
CA MET A 103 -12.87 13.97 -18.08
C MET A 103 -12.49 15.18 -18.94
N ASN A 104 -12.38 14.97 -20.25
CA ASN A 104 -12.04 16.01 -21.22
C ASN A 104 -13.25 16.84 -21.65
N GLN A 105 -14.45 16.26 -21.66
CA GLN A 105 -15.68 16.92 -22.11
C GLN A 105 -16.77 16.81 -21.04
N SER A 106 -17.63 17.83 -20.94
CA SER A 106 -18.74 17.84 -20.00
C SER A 106 -19.78 16.77 -20.30
N SER A 107 -19.99 16.43 -21.58
CA SER A 107 -20.96 15.41 -21.98
C SER A 107 -20.72 14.04 -21.35
N ASP A 108 -19.46 13.69 -21.09
CA ASP A 108 -19.12 12.43 -20.41
C ASP A 108 -19.46 12.49 -18.91
N ILE A 109 -19.37 13.68 -18.30
CA ILE A 109 -19.76 13.91 -16.91
C ILE A 109 -21.29 13.89 -16.80
N ASP A 110 -21.98 14.57 -17.71
CA ASP A 110 -23.45 14.58 -17.79
C ASP A 110 -24.02 13.15 -17.95
N LEU A 111 -23.30 12.28 -18.67
CA LEU A 111 -23.67 10.86 -18.81
C LEU A 111 -23.60 10.12 -17.46
N LEU A 112 -22.59 10.39 -16.64
CA LEU A 112 -22.41 9.77 -15.34
C LEU A 112 -23.41 10.32 -14.31
N GLU A 113 -23.68 11.62 -14.35
CA GLU A 113 -24.65 12.29 -13.48
C GLU A 113 -26.06 11.70 -13.65
N LYS A 114 -26.46 11.45 -14.90
CA LYS A 114 -27.78 10.89 -15.23
C LYS A 114 -27.89 9.39 -15.02
N LYS A 115 -26.81 8.72 -14.61
CA LYS A 115 -26.84 7.28 -14.38
C LYS A 115 -27.62 7.01 -13.10
N ASP A 116 -28.62 6.14 -13.18
CA ASP A 116 -29.24 5.55 -11.99
C ASP A 116 -28.27 4.51 -11.42
N TRP A 117 -27.52 4.87 -10.39
CA TRP A 117 -26.54 4.01 -9.69
C TRP A 117 -27.09 3.52 -8.35
#